data_AF-A0A429ZV38-F1
#
_entry.id   AF-A0A429ZV38-F1
#
_cell.length_a   1.000
_cell.length_b   1.000
_cell.length_c   1.000
_cell.angle_alpha   90.00
_cell.angle_beta   90.00
_cell.angle_gamma   90.00
#
_symmetry.space_group_name_H-M   'P 1'
#
loop_
_entity.id
_entity.type
_entity.pdbx_description
1 polymer ?
#
loop_
_entity_poly.entity_id
_entity_poly.type
_entity_poly.pdbx_seq_one_letter_code
_entity_poly.pdbx_strand_id
1 'polypeptide(L)'
;MKFLHTGDWHLGRKLNGFSLLAEQEQVFKKMIAIAEKERVDGIIIAGDIYDRSIPSIDAVQLFHDMMIEMNLEKQLPVFAISGNHDSSIRLDVGTPWLKTADFYLNTRLEQAFTPIEYGNCQLYLLPYFEPFHARQYFEQEDIRTIQQAMPLVIEEMRKTFKIDKKQLLVSHFFVSGSEKSASETTLEVGGLDNVSADNFSEFDYVALGHLHYYDALKNYPNIAYSGALLKYSLSEVNQSKGVRIVNVTASGVDSKFSPIIPTNDVFHLTDSFDNLLDETNYPEISRQDYVGITLTDTTLIDNSMNRLRENYPKLISLDRLVSQKKDELQEHHAATVAKLSPEKLTTQYFEQVVGRSLTVKQQEWLDEATAQTIKER
;
A
#
# COMPACT_ATOMS: atom_id res chain seq x y z
N MET A 1 6.37 -21.69 18.42
CA MET A 1 6.85 -20.29 18.46
C MET A 1 5.88 -19.46 17.64
N LYS A 2 5.63 -18.21 18.01
CA LYS A 2 4.75 -17.32 17.27
C LYS A 2 5.46 -16.01 16.94
N PHE A 3 5.28 -15.52 15.73
CA PHE A 3 5.68 -14.17 15.34
C PHE A 3 4.44 -13.33 15.01
N LEU A 4 4.54 -12.03 15.22
CA LEU A 4 3.64 -11.06 14.59
C LEU A 4 4.35 -10.51 13.36
N HIS A 5 3.74 -10.67 12.19
CA HIS A 5 4.23 -10.16 10.92
C HIS A 5 3.44 -8.90 10.51
N THR A 6 4.16 -7.79 10.37
CA THR A 6 3.68 -6.46 9.96
C THR A 6 4.67 -5.82 8.97
N GLY A 7 4.29 -4.74 8.31
CA GLY A 7 5.09 -4.01 7.33
C GLY A 7 4.31 -2.78 6.85
N ASP A 8 4.87 -2.02 5.91
CA ASP A 8 4.16 -0.94 5.20
C ASP A 8 3.59 0.11 6.17
N TRP A 9 4.40 0.51 7.16
CA TRP A 9 4.02 1.48 8.19
C TRP A 9 3.98 2.90 7.66
N HIS A 10 4.83 3.23 6.68
CA HIS A 10 4.98 4.55 6.09
C HIS A 10 4.89 5.69 7.12
N LEU A 11 5.70 5.63 8.18
CA LEU A 11 5.66 6.63 9.25
C LEU A 11 5.87 8.04 8.67
N GLY A 12 4.97 8.95 9.04
CA GLY A 12 4.94 10.32 8.52
C GLY A 12 4.11 10.54 7.26
N ARG A 13 3.45 9.49 6.73
CA ARG A 13 2.54 9.61 5.59
C ARG A 13 1.37 10.55 5.89
N LYS A 14 0.89 11.21 4.85
CA LYS A 14 -0.29 12.08 4.90
C LYS A 14 -1.39 11.53 4.00
N LEU A 15 -2.64 11.69 4.43
CA LEU A 15 -3.83 11.39 3.63
C LEU A 15 -4.44 12.70 3.13
N ASN A 16 -4.25 13.00 1.85
CA ASN A 16 -4.58 14.28 1.20
C ASN A 16 -4.30 15.53 2.06
N GLY A 17 -3.09 15.61 2.60
CA GLY A 17 -2.62 16.75 3.41
C GLY A 17 -2.84 16.63 4.92
N PHE A 18 -3.70 15.73 5.38
CA PHE A 18 -3.84 15.42 6.81
C PHE A 18 -2.72 14.50 7.28
N SER A 19 -2.07 14.85 8.39
CA SER A 19 -1.07 13.98 9.03
C SER A 19 -1.73 12.75 9.63
N LEU A 20 -1.13 11.57 9.42
CA LEU A 20 -1.59 10.32 10.02
C LEU A 20 -0.78 9.91 11.26
N LEU A 21 0.17 10.72 11.73
CA LEU A 21 1.07 10.34 12.84
C LEU A 21 0.31 9.92 14.12
N ALA A 22 -0.78 10.62 14.46
CA ALA A 22 -1.58 10.26 15.63
C ALA A 22 -2.31 8.92 15.43
N GLU A 23 -2.85 8.66 14.25
CA GLU A 23 -3.44 7.37 13.89
C GLU A 23 -2.38 6.25 13.86
N GLN A 24 -1.16 6.54 13.41
CA GLN A 24 -0.02 5.61 13.39
C GLN A 24 0.40 5.21 14.81
N GLU A 25 0.49 6.16 15.74
CA GLU A 25 0.76 5.86 17.15
C GLU A 25 -0.36 4.99 17.76
N GLN A 26 -1.61 5.29 17.48
CA GLN A 26 -2.75 4.55 18.02
C GLN A 26 -2.85 3.13 17.46
N VAL A 27 -2.60 2.94 16.16
CA VAL A 27 -2.63 1.62 15.54
C VAL A 27 -1.45 0.77 16.02
N PHE A 28 -0.28 1.38 16.27
CA PHE A 28 0.85 0.72 16.90
C PHE A 28 0.50 0.18 18.30
N LYS A 29 -0.13 0.99 19.16
CA LYS A 29 -0.58 0.52 20.48
C LYS A 29 -1.55 -0.66 20.39
N LYS A 30 -2.47 -0.64 19.41
CA LYS A 30 -3.38 -1.77 19.14
C LYS A 30 -2.62 -3.01 18.65
N MET A 31 -1.61 -2.84 17.80
CA MET A 31 -0.73 -3.93 17.36
C MET A 31 0.03 -4.56 18.53
N ILE A 32 0.62 -3.75 19.43
CA ILE A 32 1.32 -4.25 20.62
C ILE A 32 0.36 -5.02 21.54
N ALA A 33 -0.86 -4.53 21.73
CA ALA A 33 -1.88 -5.26 22.51
C ALA A 33 -2.22 -6.63 21.88
N ILE A 34 -2.23 -6.73 20.54
CA ILE A 34 -2.40 -8.02 19.85
C ILE A 34 -1.19 -8.92 20.10
N ALA A 35 0.04 -8.40 19.99
CA ALA A 35 1.27 -9.14 20.25
C ALA A 35 1.27 -9.77 21.65
N GLU A 36 0.92 -9.00 22.68
CA GLU A 36 0.82 -9.45 24.06
C GLU A 36 -0.29 -10.51 24.23
N LYS A 37 -1.47 -10.25 23.67
CA LYS A 37 -2.62 -11.16 23.75
C LYS A 37 -2.32 -12.52 23.11
N GLU A 38 -1.66 -12.51 21.96
CA GLU A 38 -1.30 -13.73 21.22
C GLU A 38 -0.06 -14.42 21.78
N ARG A 39 0.67 -13.74 22.68
CA ARG A 39 1.95 -14.15 23.28
C ARG A 39 2.95 -14.50 22.20
N VAL A 40 3.25 -13.52 21.33
CA VAL A 40 4.26 -13.71 20.30
C VAL A 40 5.66 -13.68 20.91
N ASP A 41 6.55 -14.46 20.32
CA ASP A 41 7.96 -14.58 20.68
C ASP A 41 8.81 -13.52 19.96
N GLY A 42 8.27 -12.83 18.95
CA GLY A 42 8.96 -11.74 18.24
C GLY A 42 8.09 -11.05 17.19
N ILE A 43 8.58 -9.90 16.72
CA ILE A 43 7.94 -9.05 15.70
C ILE A 43 8.76 -9.06 14.41
N ILE A 44 8.12 -9.36 13.29
CA ILE A 44 8.69 -9.25 11.95
C ILE A 44 8.16 -7.96 11.32
N ILE A 45 9.07 -7.10 10.85
CA ILE A 45 8.75 -5.84 10.13
C ILE A 45 9.28 -5.95 8.69
N ALA A 46 8.38 -6.20 7.75
CA ALA A 46 8.68 -6.48 6.35
C ALA A 46 8.83 -5.21 5.49
N GLY A 47 9.54 -4.20 5.98
CA GLY A 47 9.90 -3.00 5.19
C GLY A 47 8.87 -1.87 5.19
N ASP A 48 9.24 -0.79 4.50
CA ASP A 48 8.54 0.50 4.42
C ASP A 48 8.17 1.05 5.80
N ILE A 49 9.21 1.19 6.64
CA ILE A 49 9.10 1.77 7.97
C ILE A 49 8.73 3.25 7.85
N TYR A 50 9.43 4.00 6.99
CA TYR A 50 9.17 5.41 6.74
C TYR A 50 8.45 5.63 5.40
N ASP A 51 7.64 6.68 5.33
CA ASP A 51 6.98 7.07 4.07
C ASP A 51 7.98 7.54 3.00
N ARG A 52 9.15 8.05 3.41
CA ARG A 52 10.14 8.64 2.52
C ARG A 52 11.56 8.36 3.01
N SER A 53 12.50 8.32 2.06
CA SER A 53 13.93 8.10 2.34
C SER A 53 14.56 9.19 3.21
N ILE A 54 13.97 10.38 3.22
CA ILE A 54 14.25 11.45 4.18
C ILE A 54 12.97 11.68 5.00
N PRO A 55 12.80 10.99 6.15
CA PRO A 55 11.62 11.14 6.98
C PRO A 55 11.58 12.50 7.68
N SER A 56 10.38 12.90 8.12
CA SER A 56 10.22 14.10 8.97
C SER A 56 10.75 13.83 10.38
N ILE A 57 11.08 14.91 11.11
CA ILE A 57 11.54 14.83 12.51
C ILE A 57 10.51 14.09 13.37
N ASP A 58 9.22 14.41 13.20
CA ASP A 58 8.15 13.78 13.97
C ASP A 58 8.00 12.28 13.69
N ALA A 59 8.23 11.85 12.44
CA ALA A 59 8.21 10.43 12.08
C ALA A 59 9.38 9.66 12.70
N VAL A 60 10.57 10.27 12.71
CA VAL A 60 11.76 9.70 13.38
C VAL A 60 11.53 9.60 14.89
N GLN A 61 10.93 10.62 15.50
CA GLN A 61 10.59 10.61 16.92
C GLN A 61 9.56 9.51 17.24
N LEU A 62 8.49 9.41 16.43
CA LEU A 62 7.48 8.37 16.62
C LEU A 62 8.08 6.96 16.49
N PHE A 63 8.93 6.72 15.48
CA PHE A 63 9.64 5.45 15.35
C PHE A 63 10.50 5.14 16.58
N HIS A 64 11.27 6.13 17.05
CA HIS A 64 12.10 5.98 18.25
C HIS A 64 11.29 5.54 19.46
N ASP A 65 10.17 6.22 19.73
CA ASP A 65 9.29 5.92 20.87
C ASP A 65 8.65 4.52 20.72
N MET A 66 8.21 4.17 19.52
CA MET A 66 7.68 2.83 19.21
C MET A 66 8.71 1.73 19.45
N MET A 67 9.98 1.95 19.08
CA MET A 67 11.05 0.96 19.29
C MET A 67 11.41 0.80 20.76
N ILE A 68 11.41 1.89 21.54
CA ILE A 68 11.60 1.82 23.00
C ILE A 68 10.48 0.96 23.61
N GLU A 69 9.22 1.27 23.32
CA GLU A 69 8.09 0.53 23.87
C GLU A 69 8.18 -0.96 23.46
N MET A 70 8.27 -1.25 22.16
CA MET A 70 8.22 -2.62 21.64
C MET A 70 9.43 -3.47 22.05
N ASN A 71 10.65 -2.97 21.88
CA ASN A 71 11.86 -3.77 22.05
C ASN A 71 12.47 -3.67 23.45
N LEU A 72 12.48 -2.49 24.08
CA LEU A 72 13.13 -2.32 25.38
C LEU A 72 12.16 -2.55 26.55
N GLU A 73 10.94 -2.01 26.48
CA GLU A 73 9.97 -2.13 27.58
C GLU A 73 9.22 -3.46 27.54
N LYS A 74 8.65 -3.80 26.38
CA LYS A 74 7.94 -5.07 26.15
C LYS A 74 8.87 -6.25 25.90
N GLN A 75 10.16 -6.00 25.69
CA GLN A 75 11.18 -7.03 25.47
C GLN A 75 10.82 -7.99 24.33
N LEU A 76 10.19 -7.47 23.27
CA LEU A 76 9.89 -8.24 22.08
C LEU A 76 11.08 -8.15 21.11
N PRO A 77 11.70 -9.28 20.73
CA PRO A 77 12.68 -9.32 19.66
C PRO A 77 12.10 -8.79 18.35
N VAL A 78 12.94 -8.08 17.58
CA VAL A 78 12.52 -7.43 16.33
C VAL A 78 13.37 -7.93 15.17
N PHE A 79 12.72 -8.36 14.10
CA PHE A 79 13.32 -8.85 12.88
C PHE A 79 12.82 -7.99 11.71
N ALA A 80 13.61 -6.99 11.33
CA ALA A 80 13.21 -5.94 10.41
C ALA A 80 14.08 -5.91 9.15
N ILE A 81 13.47 -5.42 8.07
CA ILE A 81 14.16 -5.07 6.83
C ILE A 81 13.80 -3.64 6.40
N SER A 82 14.62 -3.04 5.53
CA SER A 82 14.23 -1.83 4.78
C SER A 82 13.35 -2.18 3.58
N GLY A 83 12.33 -1.36 3.30
CA GLY A 83 11.57 -1.41 2.05
C GLY A 83 12.12 -0.46 0.98
N ASN A 84 11.35 -0.22 -0.08
CA ASN A 84 11.77 0.65 -1.19
C ASN A 84 11.63 2.15 -0.89
N HIS A 85 10.86 2.53 0.14
CA HIS A 85 10.78 3.93 0.60
C HIS A 85 11.90 4.30 1.57
N ASP A 86 12.45 3.31 2.27
CA ASP A 86 13.44 3.53 3.31
C ASP A 86 14.82 3.87 2.72
N SER A 87 15.56 4.78 3.37
CA SER A 87 16.98 4.97 3.05
C SER A 87 17.81 3.91 3.76
N SER A 88 18.42 2.99 2.98
CA SER A 88 19.29 1.94 3.53
C SER A 88 20.37 2.49 4.47
N ILE A 89 21.10 3.52 4.04
CA ILE A 89 22.19 4.14 4.82
C ILE A 89 21.70 4.79 6.11
N ARG A 90 20.58 5.53 6.06
CA ARG A 90 20.07 6.24 7.26
C ARG A 90 19.48 5.26 8.26
N LEU A 91 18.78 4.24 7.78
CA LEU A 91 18.15 3.24 8.62
C LEU A 91 19.19 2.28 9.23
N ASP A 92 20.34 2.06 8.58
CA ASP A 92 21.44 1.22 9.11
C ASP A 92 22.17 1.84 10.31
N VAL A 93 21.95 3.13 10.60
CA VAL A 93 22.57 3.77 11.77
C VAL A 93 22.11 3.06 13.03
N GLY A 94 23.05 2.51 13.77
CA GLY A 94 22.73 1.83 15.02
C GLY A 94 22.83 0.31 14.95
N THR A 95 22.79 -0.31 13.76
CA THR A 95 22.50 -1.74 13.62
C THR A 95 23.45 -2.69 14.38
N PRO A 96 24.77 -2.43 14.52
CA PRO A 96 25.61 -3.29 15.34
C PRO A 96 25.26 -3.26 16.83
N TRP A 97 24.80 -2.11 17.34
CA TRP A 97 24.38 -1.96 18.74
C TRP A 97 22.96 -2.48 18.97
N LEU A 98 22.04 -2.30 18.02
CA LEU A 98 20.66 -2.79 18.12
C LEU A 98 20.59 -4.31 18.37
N LYS A 99 21.53 -5.07 17.78
CA LYS A 99 21.63 -6.52 17.98
C LYS A 99 21.84 -6.95 19.43
N THR A 100 22.37 -6.08 20.31
CA THR A 100 22.53 -6.43 21.74
C THR A 100 21.21 -6.42 22.50
N ALA A 101 20.14 -5.90 21.90
CA ALA A 101 18.78 -5.87 22.43
C ALA A 101 17.82 -6.78 21.61
N ASP A 102 18.36 -7.77 20.90
CA ASP A 102 17.59 -8.66 20.01
C ASP A 102 16.78 -7.91 18.93
N PHE A 103 17.31 -6.76 18.49
CA PHE A 103 16.80 -6.02 17.36
C PHE A 103 17.73 -6.23 16.16
N TYR A 104 17.27 -7.04 15.22
CA TYR A 104 17.93 -7.34 13.96
C TYR A 104 17.30 -6.53 12.83
N LEU A 105 18.11 -5.74 12.15
CA LEU A 105 17.69 -4.91 11.03
C LEU A 105 18.69 -5.06 9.88
N ASN A 106 18.21 -5.53 8.74
CA ASN A 106 18.98 -5.59 7.50
C ASN A 106 18.51 -4.50 6.54
N THR A 107 19.46 -3.81 5.91
CA THR A 107 19.22 -2.70 4.98
C THR A 107 19.99 -2.83 3.67
N ARG A 108 20.88 -3.83 3.56
CA ARG A 108 21.68 -4.13 2.38
C ARG A 108 21.60 -5.60 1.99
N LEU A 109 21.76 -5.88 0.70
CA LEU A 109 21.64 -7.22 0.11
C LEU A 109 22.57 -8.24 0.77
N GLU A 110 23.84 -7.90 0.98
CA GLU A 110 24.85 -8.82 1.50
C GLU A 110 24.54 -9.33 2.92
N GLN A 111 23.77 -8.56 3.70
CA GLN A 111 23.37 -8.95 5.05
C GLN A 111 22.35 -10.09 5.03
N ALA A 112 21.61 -10.25 3.93
CA ALA A 112 20.55 -11.25 3.79
C ALA A 112 21.07 -12.69 3.72
N PHE A 113 22.36 -12.89 3.44
CA PHE A 113 22.97 -14.22 3.31
C PHE A 113 23.41 -14.82 4.66
N THR A 114 23.29 -14.05 5.76
CA THR A 114 23.53 -14.55 7.12
C THR A 114 22.20 -14.63 7.86
N PRO A 115 21.62 -15.84 8.06
CA PRO A 115 20.35 -15.97 8.76
C PRO A 115 20.48 -15.66 10.25
N ILE A 116 19.40 -15.16 10.85
CA ILE A 116 19.26 -15.08 12.29
C ILE A 116 18.68 -16.40 12.80
N GLU A 117 19.42 -17.09 13.67
CA GLU A 117 18.93 -18.29 14.33
C GLU A 117 18.10 -17.90 15.56
N TYR A 118 16.83 -18.26 15.55
CA TYR A 118 15.93 -17.98 16.66
C TYR A 118 15.03 -19.19 16.91
N GLY A 119 15.15 -19.80 18.08
CA GLY A 119 14.50 -21.08 18.42
C GLY A 119 14.77 -22.18 17.37
N ASN A 120 13.72 -22.71 16.75
CA ASN A 120 13.81 -23.73 15.69
C ASN A 120 13.79 -23.15 14.26
N CYS A 121 14.02 -21.85 14.10
CA CYS A 121 13.98 -21.16 12.81
C CYS A 121 15.34 -20.59 12.39
N GLN A 122 15.52 -20.46 11.08
CA GLN A 122 16.45 -19.52 10.46
C GLN A 122 15.63 -18.43 9.77
N LEU A 123 15.81 -17.18 10.20
CA LEU A 123 15.16 -16.02 9.59
C LEU A 123 16.14 -15.35 8.63
N TYR A 124 15.80 -15.35 7.34
CA TYR A 124 16.50 -14.61 6.30
C TYR A 124 15.84 -13.24 6.14
N LEU A 125 16.59 -12.19 6.46
CA LEU A 125 16.11 -10.81 6.38
C LEU A 125 16.62 -10.19 5.08
N LEU A 126 15.82 -10.27 4.01
CA LEU A 126 16.13 -9.75 2.68
C LEU A 126 15.49 -8.37 2.49
N PRO A 127 16.25 -7.27 2.64
CA PRO A 127 15.71 -5.94 2.34
C PRO A 127 15.41 -5.78 0.85
N TYR A 128 14.59 -4.78 0.54
CA TYR A 128 14.44 -4.32 -0.84
C TYR A 128 15.82 -3.95 -1.41
N PHE A 129 16.08 -4.37 -2.65
CA PHE A 129 17.31 -4.04 -3.35
C PHE A 129 17.03 -3.86 -4.84
N GLU A 130 17.73 -2.89 -5.43
CA GLU A 130 17.74 -2.66 -6.87
C GLU A 130 18.67 -3.65 -7.61
N PRO A 131 18.41 -3.95 -8.90
CA PRO A 131 19.25 -4.84 -9.71
C PRO A 131 20.75 -4.49 -9.71
N PHE A 132 21.11 -3.21 -9.55
CA PHE A 132 22.51 -2.80 -9.50
C PHE A 132 23.25 -3.33 -8.25
N HIS A 133 22.56 -3.50 -7.12
CA HIS A 133 23.17 -4.08 -5.92
C HIS A 133 23.54 -5.55 -6.15
N ALA A 134 22.64 -6.30 -6.81
CA ALA A 134 22.89 -7.68 -7.20
C ALA A 134 24.03 -7.79 -8.23
N ARG A 135 24.05 -6.91 -9.26
CA ARG A 135 25.20 -6.83 -10.20
C ARG A 135 26.53 -6.69 -9.47
N GLN A 136 26.58 -5.76 -8.52
CA GLN A 136 27.81 -5.46 -7.77
C GLN A 136 28.21 -6.62 -6.85
N TYR A 137 27.24 -7.24 -6.16
CA TYR A 137 27.52 -8.34 -5.23
C TYR A 137 27.95 -9.63 -5.95
N PHE A 138 27.24 -10.01 -7.01
CA PHE A 138 27.52 -11.24 -7.77
C PHE A 138 28.57 -11.07 -8.87
N GLU A 139 29.04 -9.84 -9.10
CA GLU A 139 29.97 -9.48 -10.18
C GLU A 139 29.45 -9.92 -11.57
N GLN A 140 28.13 -9.82 -11.78
CA GLN A 140 27.46 -10.22 -13.02
C GLN A 140 26.86 -9.02 -13.73
N GLU A 141 27.54 -8.55 -14.79
CA GLU A 141 27.18 -7.35 -15.55
C GLU A 141 25.89 -7.46 -16.37
N ASP A 142 25.31 -8.65 -16.53
CA ASP A 142 24.11 -8.91 -17.33
C ASP A 142 22.80 -8.87 -16.53
N ILE A 143 22.85 -8.81 -15.19
CA ILE A 143 21.66 -8.61 -14.35
C ILE A 143 21.09 -7.21 -14.62
N ARG A 144 19.87 -7.14 -15.13
CA ARG A 144 19.14 -5.92 -15.48
C ARG A 144 17.85 -5.77 -14.70
N THR A 145 17.23 -6.88 -14.29
CA THR A 145 15.94 -6.88 -13.61
C THR A 145 15.98 -7.68 -12.32
N ILE A 146 14.98 -7.48 -11.47
CA ILE A 146 14.86 -8.23 -10.22
C ILE A 146 14.59 -9.72 -10.46
N GLN A 147 13.89 -10.09 -11.54
CA GLN A 147 13.64 -11.49 -11.93
C GLN A 147 14.94 -12.25 -12.23
N GLN A 148 15.94 -11.56 -12.76
CA GLN A 148 17.26 -12.15 -13.02
C GLN A 148 18.07 -12.29 -11.73
N ALA A 149 17.96 -11.30 -10.83
CA ALA A 149 18.71 -11.28 -9.57
C ALA A 149 18.17 -12.28 -8.54
N MET A 150 16.84 -12.38 -8.38
CA MET A 150 16.22 -13.12 -7.28
C MET A 150 16.62 -14.60 -7.21
N PRO A 151 16.69 -15.37 -8.32
CA PRO A 151 17.16 -16.76 -8.26
C PRO A 151 18.57 -16.90 -7.69
N LEU A 152 19.50 -16.01 -8.04
CA LEU A 152 20.87 -16.00 -7.52
C LEU A 152 20.91 -15.68 -6.02
N VAL A 153 20.07 -14.73 -5.58
CA VAL A 153 19.91 -14.39 -4.16
C VAL A 153 19.42 -15.59 -3.36
N ILE A 154 18.39 -16.29 -3.84
CA ILE A 154 17.87 -17.49 -3.16
C ILE A 154 18.89 -18.62 -3.18
N GLU A 155 19.60 -18.84 -4.29
CA GLU A 155 20.68 -19.84 -4.36
C GLU A 155 21.78 -19.56 -3.34
N GLU A 156 22.17 -18.30 -3.16
CA GLU A 156 23.17 -17.91 -2.17
C GLU A 156 22.69 -18.18 -0.73
N MET A 157 21.43 -17.84 -0.42
CA MET A 157 20.84 -18.13 0.90
C MET A 157 20.82 -19.62 1.22
N ARG A 158 20.43 -20.44 0.24
CA ARG A 158 20.31 -21.91 0.38
C ARG A 158 21.59 -22.58 0.86
N LYS A 159 22.75 -22.01 0.57
CA LYS A 159 24.05 -22.53 1.03
C LYS A 159 24.17 -22.62 2.55
N THR A 160 23.37 -21.84 3.28
CA THR A 160 23.39 -21.77 4.75
C THR A 160 22.19 -22.43 5.42
N PHE A 161 21.31 -23.10 4.65
CA PHE A 161 20.14 -23.80 5.19
C PHE A 161 20.58 -24.96 6.10
N LYS A 162 19.94 -25.03 7.28
CA LYS A 162 20.08 -26.13 8.22
C LYS A 162 18.86 -27.04 8.16
N ILE A 163 19.09 -28.33 7.96
CA ILE A 163 18.04 -29.34 7.75
C ILE A 163 17.08 -29.50 8.94
N ASP A 164 17.54 -29.17 10.16
CA ASP A 164 16.78 -29.28 11.40
C ASP A 164 16.02 -27.98 11.76
N LYS A 165 16.10 -26.95 10.92
CA LYS A 165 15.48 -25.64 11.15
C LYS A 165 14.40 -25.33 10.11
N LYS A 166 13.42 -24.54 10.54
CA LYS A 166 12.40 -23.94 9.69
C LYS A 166 12.95 -22.69 8.99
N GLN A 167 12.75 -22.59 7.69
CA GLN A 167 13.30 -21.53 6.87
C GLN A 167 12.24 -20.44 6.69
N LEU A 168 12.47 -19.27 7.28
CA LEU A 168 11.57 -18.12 7.18
C LEU A 168 12.27 -17.03 6.38
N LEU A 169 11.60 -16.47 5.38
CA LEU A 169 12.07 -15.32 4.61
C LEU A 169 11.25 -14.09 4.97
N VAL A 170 11.91 -12.97 5.23
CA VAL A 170 11.30 -11.64 5.31
C VAL A 170 11.79 -10.86 4.10
N SER A 171 10.87 -10.33 3.30
CA SER A 171 11.22 -9.68 2.04
C SER A 171 10.21 -8.59 1.65
N HIS A 172 10.59 -7.71 0.74
CA HIS A 172 9.77 -6.55 0.36
C HIS A 172 9.78 -6.40 -1.17
N PHE A 173 9.00 -7.22 -1.86
CA PHE A 173 8.91 -7.21 -3.33
C PHE A 173 7.50 -7.55 -3.79
N PHE A 174 7.15 -7.05 -4.98
CA PHE A 174 5.93 -7.43 -5.67
C PHE A 174 6.04 -8.85 -6.27
N VAL A 175 5.27 -9.79 -5.73
CA VAL A 175 5.12 -11.13 -6.28
C VAL A 175 4.08 -11.16 -7.40
N SER A 176 4.44 -11.77 -8.52
CA SER A 176 3.57 -11.96 -9.69
C SER A 176 2.23 -12.62 -9.31
N GLY A 177 1.13 -12.05 -9.83
CA GLY A 177 -0.23 -12.52 -9.56
C GLY A 177 -0.91 -11.86 -8.36
N SER A 178 -0.27 -10.88 -7.70
CA SER A 178 -0.87 -10.14 -6.59
C SER A 178 -1.72 -8.95 -7.05
N GLU A 179 -2.78 -8.63 -6.30
CA GLU A 179 -3.65 -7.45 -6.47
C GLU A 179 -2.98 -6.17 -5.88
N LYS A 180 -3.13 -5.00 -6.53
CA LYS A 180 -2.53 -3.72 -6.10
C LYS A 180 -3.56 -2.68 -5.69
N SER A 181 -3.15 -1.70 -4.90
CA SER A 181 -3.90 -0.47 -4.60
C SER A 181 -3.27 0.77 -5.27
N ALA A 182 -4.05 1.86 -5.41
CA ALA A 182 -3.56 3.08 -6.06
C ALA A 182 -2.42 3.77 -5.29
N SER A 183 -2.30 3.48 -4.00
CA SER A 183 -1.23 4.00 -3.15
C SER A 183 0.15 3.38 -3.43
N GLU A 184 0.18 2.26 -4.17
CA GLU A 184 1.37 1.45 -4.50
C GLU A 184 1.84 1.68 -5.96
N THR A 185 0.95 2.16 -6.85
CA THR A 185 1.21 2.27 -8.29
C THR A 185 2.10 3.45 -8.70
N THR A 186 2.41 4.36 -7.78
CA THR A 186 3.11 5.63 -8.09
C THR A 186 4.62 5.49 -8.29
N LEU A 187 5.20 4.33 -7.96
CA LEU A 187 6.67 4.13 -7.93
C LEU A 187 7.21 3.16 -9.00
N GLU A 188 6.34 2.44 -9.70
CA GLU A 188 6.75 1.51 -10.75
C GLU A 188 6.88 2.21 -12.11
N VAL A 189 8.03 2.83 -12.37
CA VAL A 189 8.38 3.24 -13.74
C VAL A 189 8.81 1.98 -14.50
N GLY A 190 7.88 1.30 -15.17
CA GLY A 190 8.22 0.33 -16.23
C GLY A 190 7.75 -1.12 -16.08
N GLY A 191 6.98 -1.47 -15.05
CA GLY A 191 6.23 -2.75 -14.98
C GLY A 191 7.06 -4.05 -14.99
N LEU A 192 8.38 -3.95 -14.81
CA LEU A 192 9.33 -5.07 -14.89
C LEU A 192 9.91 -5.49 -13.53
N ASP A 193 9.36 -5.04 -12.40
CA ASP A 193 9.89 -5.30 -11.05
C ASP A 193 9.05 -6.29 -10.24
N ASN A 194 8.65 -7.41 -10.85
CA ASN A 194 7.96 -8.50 -10.15
C ASN A 194 8.88 -9.70 -9.87
N VAL A 195 8.54 -10.54 -8.91
CA VAL A 195 9.25 -11.80 -8.63
C VAL A 195 8.29 -12.99 -8.71
N SER A 196 8.77 -14.13 -9.22
CA SER A 196 7.97 -15.36 -9.22
C SER A 196 7.88 -15.92 -7.81
N ALA A 197 6.69 -16.35 -7.41
CA ALA A 197 6.46 -17.08 -6.16
C ALA A 197 7.25 -18.40 -6.08
N ASP A 198 7.57 -19.01 -7.23
CA ASP A 198 8.31 -20.28 -7.30
C ASP A 198 9.72 -20.17 -6.69
N ASN A 199 10.30 -18.96 -6.71
CA ASN A 199 11.59 -18.67 -6.09
C ASN A 199 11.57 -18.93 -4.57
N PHE A 200 10.40 -18.92 -3.94
CA PHE A 200 10.28 -19.04 -2.50
C PHE A 200 9.75 -20.41 -2.03
N SER A 201 9.68 -21.39 -2.92
CA SER A 201 9.11 -22.72 -2.65
C SER A 201 9.84 -23.52 -1.55
N GLU A 202 11.10 -23.22 -1.28
CA GLU A 202 11.91 -23.89 -0.24
C GLU A 202 11.82 -23.24 1.14
N PHE A 203 11.11 -22.11 1.28
CA PHE A 203 10.85 -21.48 2.58
C PHE A 203 9.54 -22.01 3.19
N ASP A 204 9.59 -22.35 4.47
CA ASP A 204 8.40 -22.75 5.24
C ASP A 204 7.40 -21.59 5.39
N TYR A 205 7.89 -20.35 5.40
CA TYR A 205 7.05 -19.15 5.38
C TYR A 205 7.79 -17.94 4.81
N VAL A 206 7.07 -17.10 4.06
CA VAL A 206 7.58 -15.87 3.45
C VAL A 206 6.71 -14.70 3.90
N ALA A 207 7.29 -13.85 4.73
CA ALA A 207 6.74 -12.62 5.25
C ALA A 207 7.03 -11.46 4.28
N LEU A 208 6.03 -11.07 3.49
CA LEU A 208 6.15 -9.96 2.54
C LEU A 208 5.58 -8.65 3.08
N GLY A 209 6.24 -7.54 2.78
CA GLY A 209 5.63 -6.20 2.70
C GLY A 209 5.48 -5.76 1.24
N HIS A 210 5.37 -4.46 0.98
CA HIS A 210 5.25 -3.76 -0.31
C HIS A 210 3.81 -3.51 -0.77
N LEU A 211 2.92 -4.49 -0.58
CA LEU A 211 1.50 -4.34 -0.93
C LEU A 211 0.68 -4.10 0.34
N HIS A 212 -0.17 -3.07 0.32
CA HIS A 212 -0.93 -2.64 1.48
C HIS A 212 -2.17 -3.48 1.77
N TYR A 213 -2.51 -4.41 0.87
CA TYR A 213 -3.59 -5.37 1.07
C TYR A 213 -3.03 -6.74 1.50
N TYR A 214 -3.39 -7.17 2.72
CA TYR A 214 -2.88 -8.41 3.31
C TYR A 214 -3.25 -9.69 2.51
N ASP A 215 -4.31 -9.64 1.71
CA ASP A 215 -4.83 -10.74 0.89
C ASP A 215 -4.56 -10.52 -0.61
N ALA A 216 -3.57 -9.67 -0.93
CA ALA A 216 -3.19 -9.36 -2.31
C ALA A 216 -2.77 -10.60 -3.11
N LEU A 217 -2.12 -11.58 -2.48
CA LEU A 217 -1.69 -12.82 -3.12
C LEU A 217 -2.57 -13.99 -2.67
N LYS A 218 -3.43 -14.42 -3.59
CA LYS A 218 -4.26 -15.62 -3.42
C LYS A 218 -3.53 -16.79 -4.08
N ASN A 219 -3.63 -18.00 -3.53
CA ASN A 219 -3.09 -19.28 -4.03
C ASN A 219 -1.72 -19.75 -3.49
N TYR A 220 -1.02 -19.00 -2.64
CA TYR A 220 0.23 -19.44 -2.02
C TYR A 220 0.11 -19.45 -0.50
N PRO A 221 -0.07 -20.63 0.16
CA PRO A 221 -0.40 -20.69 1.58
C PRO A 221 0.74 -20.27 2.51
N ASN A 222 1.99 -20.40 2.06
CA ASN A 222 3.20 -20.07 2.81
C ASN A 222 3.76 -18.66 2.48
N ILE A 223 3.17 -17.94 1.53
CA ILE A 223 3.62 -16.60 1.12
C ILE A 223 2.50 -15.62 1.44
N ALA A 224 2.78 -14.62 2.26
CA ALA A 224 1.74 -13.67 2.65
C ALA A 224 2.30 -12.27 2.78
N TYR A 225 1.54 -11.30 2.26
CA TYR A 225 1.72 -9.89 2.61
C TYR A 225 1.17 -9.62 4.00
N SER A 226 1.88 -8.79 4.77
CA SER A 226 1.34 -8.23 6.01
C SER A 226 0.23 -7.24 5.73
N GLY A 227 0.39 -6.42 4.69
CA GLY A 227 -0.45 -5.27 4.44
C GLY A 227 -0.12 -4.10 5.37
N ALA A 228 -0.63 -2.92 5.02
CA ALA A 228 -0.49 -1.73 5.85
C ALA A 228 -1.36 -1.81 7.11
N LEU A 229 -0.95 -1.06 8.14
CA LEU A 229 -1.74 -0.90 9.37
C LEU A 229 -2.89 0.12 9.22
N LEU A 230 -2.78 1.04 8.27
CA LEU A 230 -3.79 2.07 7.98
C LEU A 230 -4.13 2.06 6.48
N LYS A 231 -5.23 2.74 6.13
CA LYS A 231 -5.61 3.01 4.75
C LYS A 231 -4.90 4.27 4.27
N TYR A 232 -4.17 4.19 3.18
CA TYR A 232 -3.38 5.33 2.66
C TYR A 232 -3.98 5.98 1.40
N SER A 233 -5.08 5.43 0.90
CA SER A 233 -5.84 5.97 -0.22
C SER A 233 -7.31 5.56 -0.15
N LEU A 234 -8.17 6.24 -0.91
CA LEU A 234 -9.59 5.87 -1.04
C LEU A 234 -9.76 4.48 -1.68
N SER A 235 -8.80 4.00 -2.47
CA SER A 235 -8.87 2.65 -3.05
C SER A 235 -8.81 1.53 -2.01
N GLU A 236 -8.41 1.84 -0.78
CA GLU A 236 -8.28 0.89 0.32
C GLU A 236 -9.47 0.92 1.30
N VAL A 237 -10.52 1.72 1.02
CA VAL A 237 -11.73 1.85 1.84
C VAL A 237 -12.34 0.50 2.23
N ASN A 238 -12.36 -0.45 1.30
CA ASN A 238 -12.95 -1.78 1.49
C ASN A 238 -11.95 -2.84 1.99
N GLN A 239 -10.70 -2.45 2.28
CA GLN A 239 -9.67 -3.38 2.74
C GLN A 239 -9.60 -3.37 4.28
N SER A 240 -9.58 -4.57 4.85
CA SER A 240 -9.25 -4.72 6.28
C SER A 240 -7.76 -4.50 6.48
N LYS A 241 -7.41 -3.78 7.55
CA LYS A 241 -6.03 -3.51 7.97
C LYS A 241 -5.71 -4.27 9.25
N GLY A 242 -4.45 -4.59 9.48
CA GLY A 242 -4.07 -5.44 10.60
C GLY A 242 -2.70 -6.08 10.44
N VAL A 243 -2.53 -7.21 11.12
CA VAL A 243 -1.26 -7.95 11.18
C VAL A 243 -1.49 -9.43 11.01
N ARG A 244 -0.43 -10.20 10.74
CA ARG A 244 -0.51 -11.66 10.72
C ARG A 244 0.13 -12.25 11.96
N ILE A 245 -0.50 -13.26 12.52
CA ILE A 245 0.10 -14.10 13.55
C ILE A 245 0.60 -15.36 12.87
N VAL A 246 1.91 -15.53 12.87
CA VAL A 246 2.62 -16.64 12.23
C VAL A 246 2.97 -17.65 13.31
N ASN A 247 2.44 -18.85 13.22
CA ASN A 247 2.67 -19.91 14.18
C ASN A 247 3.61 -20.95 13.58
N VAL A 248 4.79 -21.09 14.18
CA VAL A 248 5.81 -22.06 13.78
C VAL A 248 5.74 -23.26 14.72
N THR A 249 5.48 -24.42 14.13
CA THR A 249 5.41 -25.72 14.81
C THR A 249 6.36 -26.73 14.20
N ALA A 250 6.52 -27.90 14.83
CA ALA A 250 7.29 -28.99 14.26
C ALA A 250 6.68 -29.51 12.93
N SER A 251 5.35 -29.44 12.79
CA SER A 251 4.63 -29.91 11.60
C SER A 251 4.63 -28.92 10.43
N GLY A 252 4.97 -27.65 10.66
CA GLY A 252 4.94 -26.61 9.62
C GLY A 252 4.73 -25.21 10.19
N VAL A 253 4.52 -24.26 9.28
CA VAL A 253 4.23 -22.87 9.62
C VAL A 253 2.85 -22.51 9.07
N ASP A 254 2.01 -21.95 9.93
CA ASP A 254 0.70 -21.42 9.56
C ASP A 254 0.62 -19.93 9.88
N SER A 255 -0.26 -19.19 9.19
CA SER A 255 -0.51 -17.79 9.53
C SER A 255 -1.99 -17.45 9.51
N LYS A 256 -2.42 -16.63 10.47
CA LYS A 256 -3.78 -16.07 10.54
C LYS A 256 -3.73 -14.55 10.52
N PHE A 257 -4.66 -13.92 9.82
CA PHE A 257 -4.82 -12.46 9.87
C PHE A 257 -5.54 -12.05 11.15
N SER A 258 -5.09 -10.97 11.78
CA SER A 258 -5.68 -10.35 12.95
C SER A 258 -6.00 -8.88 12.62
N PRO A 259 -7.28 -8.53 12.46
CA PRO A 259 -7.65 -7.18 12.05
C PRO A 259 -7.39 -6.17 13.16
N ILE A 260 -7.00 -4.97 12.77
CA ILE A 260 -6.92 -3.79 13.64
C ILE A 260 -7.93 -2.78 13.15
N ILE A 261 -8.85 -2.41 14.04
CA ILE A 261 -9.82 -1.34 13.77
C ILE A 261 -9.15 -0.02 14.14
N PRO A 262 -8.92 0.91 13.20
CA PRO A 262 -8.35 2.21 13.52
C PRO A 262 -9.34 3.04 14.37
N THR A 263 -8.86 4.08 15.03
CA THR A 263 -9.74 4.96 15.82
C THR A 263 -10.59 5.85 14.92
N ASN A 264 -9.98 6.35 13.85
CA ASN A 264 -10.64 7.08 12.78
C ASN A 264 -10.38 6.30 11.49
N ASP A 265 -11.42 5.99 10.72
CA ASP A 265 -11.31 5.22 9.48
C ASP A 265 -11.49 6.13 8.23
N VAL A 266 -11.33 5.53 7.06
CA VAL A 266 -11.53 6.16 5.75
C VAL A 266 -12.80 5.63 5.11
N PHE A 267 -13.66 6.55 4.69
CA PHE A 267 -14.93 6.27 4.02
C PHE A 267 -14.97 6.94 2.64
N HIS A 268 -15.73 6.34 1.72
CA HIS A 268 -16.04 6.94 0.43
C HIS A 268 -17.56 6.94 0.24
N LEU A 269 -18.15 8.14 0.22
CA LEU A 269 -19.58 8.33 0.00
C LEU A 269 -19.86 8.70 -1.45
N THR A 270 -20.92 8.15 -2.02
CA THR A 270 -21.45 8.56 -3.32
C THR A 270 -22.93 8.88 -3.18
N ASP A 271 -23.29 10.16 -3.11
CA ASP A 271 -24.67 10.60 -2.89
C ASP A 271 -24.89 12.04 -3.42
N SER A 272 -26.10 12.55 -3.29
CA SER A 272 -26.45 13.94 -3.56
C SER A 272 -25.97 14.85 -2.43
N PHE A 273 -25.67 16.09 -2.79
CA PHE A 273 -25.21 17.10 -1.86
C PHE A 273 -26.19 17.37 -0.72
N ASP A 274 -27.49 17.39 -1.01
CA ASP A 274 -28.53 17.61 0.02
C ASP A 274 -28.59 16.47 1.04
N ASN A 275 -28.46 15.21 0.59
CA ASN A 275 -28.40 14.06 1.50
C ASN A 275 -27.15 14.09 2.38
N LEU A 276 -26.00 14.51 1.84
CA LEU A 276 -24.74 14.61 2.58
C LEU A 276 -24.74 15.75 3.63
N LEU A 277 -25.61 16.75 3.47
CA LEU A 277 -25.78 17.81 4.46
C LEU A 277 -26.70 17.41 5.62
N ASP A 278 -27.53 16.38 5.45
CA ASP A 278 -28.34 15.86 6.54
C ASP A 278 -27.50 14.93 7.44
N GLU A 279 -27.16 15.41 8.63
CA GLU A 279 -26.34 14.68 9.61
C GLU A 279 -26.97 13.34 10.06
N THR A 280 -28.26 13.12 9.79
CA THR A 280 -28.95 11.87 10.16
C THR A 280 -28.71 10.71 9.19
N ASN A 281 -28.18 10.98 7.99
CA ASN A 281 -28.04 9.97 6.93
C ASN A 281 -26.84 9.02 7.11
N TYR A 282 -25.79 9.44 7.81
CA TYR A 282 -24.57 8.64 8.02
C TYR A 282 -24.12 8.66 9.50
N PRO A 283 -24.96 8.17 10.43
CA PRO A 283 -24.68 8.23 11.87
C PRO A 283 -23.47 7.41 12.31
N GLU A 284 -23.02 6.46 11.47
CA GLU A 284 -21.85 5.62 11.71
C GLU A 284 -20.52 6.33 11.44
N ILE A 285 -20.52 7.44 10.68
CA ILE A 285 -19.31 8.19 10.32
C ILE A 285 -19.09 9.30 11.36
N SER A 286 -17.96 9.23 12.06
CA SER A 286 -17.53 10.25 13.00
C SER A 286 -16.99 11.47 12.27
N ARG A 287 -17.13 12.65 12.88
CA ARG A 287 -16.50 13.90 12.39
C ARG A 287 -14.96 13.85 12.38
N GLN A 288 -14.37 12.84 13.01
CA GLN A 288 -12.92 12.59 13.03
C GLN A 288 -12.47 11.60 11.94
N ASP A 289 -13.41 10.96 11.23
CA ASP A 289 -13.11 10.07 10.12
C ASP A 289 -12.76 10.83 8.85
N TYR A 290 -11.97 10.18 8.00
CA TYR A 290 -11.55 10.71 6.71
C TYR A 290 -12.59 10.32 5.66
N VAL A 291 -13.12 11.31 4.93
CA VAL A 291 -14.21 11.05 3.98
C VAL A 291 -13.82 11.54 2.60
N GLY A 292 -13.87 10.67 1.60
CA GLY A 292 -13.95 11.06 0.19
C GLY A 292 -15.40 11.11 -0.24
N ILE A 293 -15.77 12.08 -1.08
CA ILE A 293 -17.14 12.23 -1.57
C ILE A 293 -17.15 12.27 -3.09
N THR A 294 -18.00 11.46 -3.72
CA THR A 294 -18.38 11.60 -5.11
C THR A 294 -19.82 12.10 -5.20
N LEU A 295 -20.02 13.33 -5.68
CA LEU A 295 -21.36 13.89 -5.83
C LEU A 295 -22.09 13.29 -7.05
N THR A 296 -23.36 12.94 -6.84
CA THR A 296 -24.30 12.54 -7.89
C THR A 296 -24.92 13.74 -8.62
N ASP A 297 -24.84 14.93 -8.02
CA ASP A 297 -25.37 16.16 -8.59
C ASP A 297 -24.72 16.48 -9.94
N THR A 298 -25.57 16.72 -10.94
CA THR A 298 -25.13 17.07 -12.30
C THR A 298 -24.87 18.57 -12.46
N THR A 299 -25.36 19.39 -11.53
CA THR A 299 -25.16 20.84 -11.51
C THR A 299 -23.96 21.21 -10.65
N LEU A 300 -23.36 22.36 -10.96
CA LEU A 300 -22.35 22.95 -10.09
C LEU A 300 -23.05 23.50 -8.84
N ILE A 301 -22.51 23.17 -7.67
CA ILE A 301 -23.00 23.62 -6.38
C ILE A 301 -21.94 24.55 -5.81
N ASP A 302 -22.33 25.80 -5.59
CA ASP A 302 -21.44 26.82 -5.07
C ASP A 302 -21.00 26.48 -3.65
N ASN A 303 -19.69 26.68 -3.40
CA ASN A 303 -19.07 26.49 -2.11
C ASN A 303 -19.29 25.08 -1.49
N SER A 304 -19.50 24.06 -2.33
CA SER A 304 -19.84 22.70 -1.88
C SER A 304 -18.81 22.10 -0.93
N MET A 305 -17.52 22.29 -1.22
CA MET A 305 -16.42 21.78 -0.39
C MET A 305 -16.48 22.31 1.05
N ASN A 306 -16.68 23.61 1.24
CA ASN A 306 -16.68 24.20 2.58
C ASN A 306 -17.94 23.83 3.37
N ARG A 307 -19.10 23.78 2.69
CA ARG A 307 -20.35 23.34 3.31
C ARG A 307 -20.29 21.88 3.74
N LEU A 308 -19.76 20.99 2.90
CA LEU A 308 -19.56 19.59 3.27
C LEU A 308 -18.56 19.42 4.42
N ARG A 309 -17.54 20.28 4.50
CA ARG A 309 -16.60 20.27 5.64
C ARG A 309 -17.24 20.63 6.98
N GLU A 310 -18.40 21.29 6.99
CA GLU A 310 -19.15 21.53 8.23
C GLU A 310 -19.64 20.21 8.85
N ASN A 311 -19.93 19.19 8.04
CA ASN A 311 -20.34 17.85 8.49
C ASN A 311 -19.16 16.85 8.48
N TYR A 312 -18.26 17.00 7.51
CA TYR A 312 -17.09 16.13 7.28
C TYR A 312 -15.78 16.94 7.35
N PRO A 313 -15.30 17.33 8.54
CA PRO A 313 -14.12 18.19 8.69
C PRO A 313 -12.85 17.66 8.01
N LYS A 314 -12.68 16.33 7.98
CA LYS A 314 -11.58 15.65 7.28
C LYS A 314 -12.00 15.15 5.89
N LEU A 315 -12.63 16.01 5.10
CA LEU A 315 -12.96 15.75 3.70
C LEU A 315 -11.67 15.70 2.85
N ILE A 316 -11.30 14.49 2.41
CA ILE A 316 -10.06 14.20 1.69
C ILE A 316 -10.22 14.17 0.17
N SER A 317 -11.43 14.07 -0.37
CA SER A 317 -11.65 14.29 -1.82
C SER A 317 -13.09 14.75 -2.07
N LEU A 318 -13.28 15.48 -3.16
CA LEU A 318 -14.60 15.85 -3.65
C LEU A 318 -14.64 15.76 -5.17
N ASP A 319 -15.25 14.69 -5.65
CA ASP A 319 -15.39 14.36 -7.05
C ASP A 319 -16.85 14.47 -7.50
N ARG A 320 -17.09 14.37 -8.80
CA ARG A 320 -18.42 14.24 -9.39
C ARG A 320 -18.46 13.02 -10.29
N LEU A 321 -19.58 12.29 -10.26
CA LEU A 321 -19.81 11.11 -11.12
C LEU A 321 -19.61 11.42 -12.61
N VAL A 322 -20.03 12.60 -13.06
CA VAL A 322 -19.86 13.06 -14.45
C VAL A 322 -18.39 13.26 -14.82
N SER A 323 -17.53 13.63 -13.87
CA SER A 323 -16.10 13.82 -14.11
C SER A 323 -15.35 12.49 -14.20
N GLN A 324 -15.70 11.51 -13.36
CA GLN A 324 -15.05 10.19 -13.39
C GLN A 324 -15.28 9.45 -14.72
N LYS A 325 -16.48 9.58 -15.32
CA LYS A 325 -16.74 9.04 -16.66
C LYS A 325 -15.85 9.65 -17.76
N LYS A 326 -15.46 10.92 -17.64
CA LYS A 326 -14.58 11.57 -18.63
C LYS A 326 -13.17 10.98 -18.63
N ASP A 327 -12.62 10.67 -17.46
CA ASP A 327 -11.24 10.19 -17.32
C ASP A 327 -11.10 8.73 -17.81
N GLU A 328 -12.07 7.86 -17.49
CA GLU A 328 -12.12 6.49 -18.03
C GLU A 328 -12.27 6.45 -19.56
N LEU A 329 -12.93 7.45 -20.14
CA LEU A 329 -13.17 7.54 -21.59
C LEU A 329 -11.98 8.09 -22.38
N GLN A 330 -11.09 8.88 -21.76
CA GLN A 330 -9.91 9.45 -22.42
C GLN A 330 -8.84 8.39 -22.75
N GLU A 331 -8.67 7.35 -21.94
CA GLU A 331 -7.71 6.28 -22.22
C GLU A 331 -8.08 5.42 -23.44
N HIS A 332 -9.37 5.35 -23.80
CA HIS A 332 -9.86 4.50 -24.89
C HIS A 332 -10.05 5.20 -26.26
N HIS A 333 -9.94 6.54 -26.37
CA HIS A 333 -10.45 7.27 -27.54
C HIS A 333 -9.42 7.79 -28.56
N ALA A 334 -8.11 7.71 -28.32
CA ALA A 334 -7.12 8.37 -29.18
C ALA A 334 -7.11 7.86 -30.65
N ALA A 335 -7.59 6.65 -30.94
CA ALA A 335 -7.54 6.06 -32.28
C ALA A 335 -8.80 6.29 -33.16
N THR A 336 -9.94 6.68 -32.58
CA THR A 336 -11.26 6.64 -33.29
C THR A 336 -11.77 8.04 -33.69
N VAL A 337 -11.29 9.10 -33.04
CA VAL A 337 -11.82 10.47 -33.17
C VAL A 337 -11.56 11.10 -34.55
N ALA A 338 -10.54 10.66 -35.30
CA ALA A 338 -10.13 11.28 -36.57
C ALA A 338 -11.08 11.06 -37.77
N LYS A 339 -12.19 10.30 -37.62
CA LYS A 339 -13.10 9.93 -38.74
C LYS A 339 -14.55 10.40 -38.59
N LEU A 340 -14.89 11.16 -37.55
CA LEU A 340 -16.27 11.56 -37.26
C LEU A 340 -16.53 13.01 -37.68
N SER A 341 -17.77 13.31 -38.10
CA SER A 341 -18.18 14.69 -38.38
C SER A 341 -18.30 15.51 -37.08
N PRO A 342 -18.14 16.84 -37.11
CA PRO A 342 -18.25 17.69 -35.92
C PRO A 342 -19.57 17.53 -35.16
N GLU A 343 -20.70 17.33 -35.86
CA GLU A 343 -21.98 17.09 -35.22
C GLU A 343 -21.96 15.77 -34.45
N LYS A 344 -21.50 14.69 -35.08
CA LYS A 344 -21.39 13.37 -34.44
C LYS A 344 -20.42 13.38 -33.27
N LEU A 345 -19.29 14.08 -33.39
CA LEU A 345 -18.33 14.24 -32.30
C LEU A 345 -18.96 14.98 -31.12
N THR A 346 -19.71 16.05 -31.39
CA THR A 346 -20.32 16.87 -30.33
C THR A 346 -21.49 16.15 -29.67
N THR A 347 -22.33 15.44 -30.44
CA THR A 347 -23.41 14.60 -29.91
C THR A 347 -22.86 13.45 -29.08
N GLN A 348 -21.85 12.73 -29.59
CA GLN A 348 -21.21 11.65 -28.83
C GLN A 348 -20.52 12.18 -27.57
N TYR A 349 -19.81 13.30 -27.65
CA TYR A 349 -19.23 13.94 -26.48
C TYR A 349 -20.30 14.35 -25.47
N PHE A 350 -21.40 14.94 -25.90
CA PHE A 350 -22.51 15.33 -25.01
C PHE A 350 -23.13 14.10 -24.34
N GLU A 351 -23.41 13.03 -25.10
CA GLU A 351 -23.95 11.78 -24.57
C GLU A 351 -23.00 11.11 -23.59
N GLN A 352 -21.71 11.11 -23.90
CA GLN A 352 -20.65 10.56 -23.05
C GLN A 352 -20.48 11.35 -21.75
N VAL A 353 -20.52 12.68 -21.83
CA VAL A 353 -20.31 13.56 -20.67
C VAL A 353 -21.56 13.66 -19.81
N VAL A 354 -22.71 13.87 -20.42
CA VAL A 354 -23.96 14.17 -19.69
C VAL A 354 -24.74 12.88 -19.38
N GLY A 355 -24.39 11.75 -20.00
CA GLY A 355 -25.01 10.44 -19.76
C GLY A 355 -26.42 10.30 -20.33
N ARG A 356 -26.83 11.21 -21.23
CA ARG A 356 -28.12 11.20 -21.93
C ARG A 356 -28.00 11.82 -23.32
N SER A 357 -28.89 11.42 -24.22
CA SER A 357 -29.01 12.04 -25.55
C SER A 357 -29.39 13.51 -25.48
N LEU A 358 -28.96 14.25 -26.50
CA LEU A 358 -29.39 15.63 -26.74
C LEU A 358 -30.92 15.66 -26.77
N THR A 359 -31.52 16.66 -26.14
CA THR A 359 -32.95 16.92 -26.37
C THR A 359 -33.16 17.44 -27.79
N VAL A 360 -34.39 17.36 -28.30
CA VAL A 360 -34.75 17.88 -29.63
C VAL A 360 -34.25 19.31 -29.83
N LYS A 361 -34.46 20.16 -28.82
CA LYS A 361 -34.04 21.56 -28.84
C LYS A 361 -32.52 21.75 -28.83
N GLN A 362 -31.77 20.86 -28.16
CA GLN A 362 -30.31 20.90 -28.13
C GLN A 362 -29.70 20.40 -29.45
N GLN A 363 -30.36 19.45 -30.12
CA GLN A 363 -29.96 19.00 -31.44
C GLN A 363 -30.17 20.10 -32.49
N GLU A 364 -31.31 20.79 -32.45
CA GLU A 364 -31.58 21.94 -33.34
C GLU A 364 -30.51 23.04 -33.22
N TRP A 365 -30.11 23.38 -31.99
CA TRP A 365 -29.04 24.36 -31.77
C TRP A 365 -27.68 23.92 -32.30
N LEU A 366 -27.35 22.63 -32.16
CA LEU A 366 -26.09 22.07 -32.65
C LEU A 366 -26.05 22.08 -34.19
N ASP A 367 -27.15 21.71 -34.83
CA ASP A 367 -27.28 21.69 -36.29
C ASP A 367 -27.17 23.12 -36.86
N GLU A 368 -27.83 24.09 -36.22
CA GLU A 368 -27.79 25.50 -36.63
C GLU A 368 -26.39 26.10 -36.49
N ALA A 369 -25.72 25.87 -35.34
CA ALA A 369 -24.36 26.35 -35.10
C ALA A 369 -23.35 25.73 -36.09
N THR A 370 -23.49 24.45 -36.41
CA THR A 370 -22.58 23.77 -37.34
C THR A 370 -22.79 24.26 -38.77
N ALA A 371 -24.05 24.44 -39.19
CA ALA A 371 -24.39 24.99 -40.51
C ALA A 371 -23.88 26.43 -40.70
N GLN A 372 -23.91 27.25 -39.66
CA GLN A 372 -23.38 28.61 -39.69
C GLN A 372 -21.85 28.62 -39.85
N THR A 373 -21.15 27.73 -39.13
CA THR A 373 -19.68 27.63 -39.16
C THR A 373 -19.15 27.12 -40.51
N ILE A 374 -19.92 26.30 -41.23
CA ILE A 374 -19.58 25.80 -42.58
C ILE A 374 -19.77 26.90 -43.64
N LYS A 375 -20.69 27.85 -43.45
CA LYS A 375 -20.90 28.98 -44.37
C LYS A 375 -19.82 30.06 -44.28
N GLU A 376 -19.07 30.11 -43.18
CA GLU A 376 -18.01 31.10 -42.93
C GLU A 376 -16.60 30.60 -43.29
N ARG A 377 -16.48 29.35 -43.77
CA ARG A 377 -15.27 28.75 -44.37
C ARG A 377 -15.37 28.73 -45.88
#